data_AF-A0A9D6YB68-F1
#
_entry.id   AF-A0A9D6YB68-F1
#
_cell.length_a   1.000
_cell.length_b   1.000
_cell.length_c   1.000
_cell.angle_alpha   90.00
_cell.angle_beta   90.00
_cell.angle_gamma   90.00
#
_symmetry.space_group_name_H-M   'P 1'
#
loop_
_entity.id
_entity.type
_entity.pdbx_description
1 polymer ?
#
loop_
_entity_poly.entity_id
_entity_poly.type
_entity_poly.pdbx_seq_one_letter_code
_entity_poly.pdbx_strand_id
1 'polypeptide(L)'
;MDLIAGDITGPLADRTQDPNPTTRVGTRFTPDDWTKEGDYVTMTHTLQNVHHSSYLRVRGTNTSELEPANDPKGENPWNDLWFYANPAFIEIRRCGSLFPSALS
;
A
#
# COMPACT_ATOMS: atom_id res chain seq x y z
N MET A 1 -5.40 7.92 -8.30
CA MET A 1 -4.68 6.66 -7.97
C MET A 1 -4.18 6.76 -6.55
N ASP A 2 -4.17 5.67 -5.80
CA ASP A 2 -3.78 5.65 -4.39
C ASP A 2 -2.55 4.78 -4.18
N LEU A 3 -1.61 5.27 -3.36
CA LEU A 3 -0.59 4.47 -2.71
C LEU A 3 -1.12 4.03 -1.35
N ILE A 4 -1.42 2.76 -1.21
CA ILE A 4 -1.85 2.12 0.03
C ILE A 4 -0.62 1.55 0.73
N ALA A 5 -0.51 1.77 2.03
CA ALA A 5 0.57 1.23 2.86
C ALA A 5 0.01 0.54 4.11
N GLY A 6 0.72 -0.47 4.60
CA GLY A 6 0.45 -1.12 5.87
C GLY A 6 1.73 -1.71 6.46
N ASP A 7 1.80 -1.78 7.78
CA ASP A 7 2.92 -2.35 8.51
C ASP A 7 2.85 -3.87 8.50
N ILE A 8 4.02 -4.51 8.47
CA ILE A 8 4.18 -5.96 8.61
C ILE A 8 4.48 -6.24 10.08
N THR A 9 3.46 -6.67 10.81
CA THR A 9 3.54 -6.94 12.26
C THR A 9 3.94 -8.38 12.60
N GLY A 10 4.20 -9.21 11.58
CA GLY A 10 4.49 -10.64 11.71
C GLY A 10 3.23 -11.51 11.61
N PRO A 11 3.35 -12.81 11.89
CA PRO A 11 2.22 -13.73 11.83
C PRO A 11 1.15 -13.40 12.87
N LEU A 12 -0.12 -13.45 12.47
CA LEU A 12 -1.24 -13.35 13.41
C LEU A 12 -1.37 -14.64 14.24
N ALA A 13 -1.66 -14.48 15.53
CA ALA A 13 -1.97 -15.60 16.42
C ALA A 13 -3.27 -16.30 16.01
N ASP A 14 -4.28 -15.51 15.64
CA ASP A 14 -5.53 -15.99 15.05
C ASP A 14 -5.46 -15.82 13.53
N ARG A 15 -5.35 -16.94 12.81
CA ARG A 15 -5.25 -16.97 11.33
C ARG A 15 -6.60 -16.83 10.64
N THR A 16 -7.70 -16.72 11.38
CA THR A 16 -9.03 -16.39 10.81
C THR A 16 -9.22 -14.89 10.62
N GLN A 17 -8.35 -14.07 11.21
CA GLN A 17 -8.32 -12.64 10.99
C GLN A 17 -7.69 -12.32 9.63
N ASP A 18 -8.47 -11.67 8.77
CA ASP A 18 -8.06 -11.13 7.47
C ASP A 18 -7.93 -9.58 7.40
N PRO A 19 -8.12 -8.77 8.48
CA PRO A 19 -7.77 -7.35 8.42
C PRO A 19 -6.31 -7.10 8.85
N ASN A 20 -5.66 -6.16 8.18
CA ASN A 20 -4.49 -5.47 8.74
C ASN A 20 -4.90 -4.05 9.19
N PRO A 21 -4.95 -3.76 10.51
CA PRO A 21 -5.46 -2.49 11.04
C PRO A 21 -4.56 -1.28 10.74
N THR A 22 -3.33 -1.51 10.26
CA THR A 22 -2.40 -0.42 9.89
C THR A 22 -2.56 0.02 8.43
N THR A 23 -3.36 -0.72 7.65
CA THR A 23 -3.63 -0.43 6.23
C THR A 23 -4.31 0.93 6.09
N ARG A 24 -3.73 1.79 5.27
CA ARG A 24 -4.29 3.11 4.96
C ARG A 24 -3.89 3.59 3.58
N VAL A 25 -4.68 4.49 3.00
CA VAL A 25 -4.23 5.31 1.86
C VAL A 25 -3.16 6.27 2.39
N GLY A 26 -1.91 6.03 2.03
CA GLY A 26 -0.79 6.87 2.42
C GLY A 26 -0.64 8.11 1.53
N THR A 27 -1.00 8.01 0.26
CA THR A 27 -0.99 9.13 -0.69
C THR A 27 -2.05 8.91 -1.76
N ARG A 28 -2.70 9.99 -2.17
CA ARG A 28 -3.64 10.02 -3.30
C ARG A 28 -3.05 10.93 -4.38
N PHE A 29 -2.87 10.37 -5.57
CA PHE A 29 -2.41 11.07 -6.76
C PHE A 29 -3.60 11.45 -7.64
N THR A 30 -3.65 12.73 -8.01
CA THR A 30 -4.58 13.29 -8.99
C THR A 30 -3.84 13.50 -10.33
N PRO A 31 -4.55 13.87 -11.41
CA PRO A 31 -3.89 14.25 -12.67
C PRO A 31 -2.83 15.35 -12.54
N ASP A 32 -2.90 16.19 -11.50
CA ASP A 32 -1.91 17.25 -11.24
C ASP A 32 -0.55 16.68 -10.77
N ASP A 33 -0.55 15.47 -10.21
CA ASP A 33 0.67 14.76 -9.77
C ASP A 33 1.32 13.95 -10.90
N TRP A 34 0.70 13.90 -12.08
CA TRP A 34 1.09 13.00 -13.16
C TRP A 34 2.12 13.64 -14.09
N THR A 35 3.20 12.91 -14.32
CA THR A 35 4.13 13.19 -15.44
C THR A 35 3.86 12.17 -16.53
N LYS A 36 3.55 12.64 -17.74
CA LYS A 36 3.30 11.77 -18.90
C LYS A 36 4.54 11.66 -19.78
N GLU A 37 5.01 10.44 -19.98
CA GLU A 37 6.17 10.11 -20.82
C GLU A 37 5.77 9.06 -21.86
N GLY A 38 5.39 9.52 -23.05
CA GLY A 38 4.81 8.66 -24.09
C GLY A 38 3.50 8.02 -23.62
N ASP A 39 3.48 6.69 -23.54
CA ASP A 39 2.34 5.91 -23.07
C ASP A 39 2.35 5.68 -21.56
N TYR A 40 3.38 6.15 -20.85
CA TYR A 40 3.51 6.00 -19.41
C TYR A 40 3.01 7.23 -18.67
N VAL A 41 2.34 6.97 -17.54
CA VAL A 41 2.04 7.97 -16.51
C VAL A 41 2.88 7.61 -15.29
N THR A 42 3.67 8.56 -14.83
CA THR A 42 4.57 8.40 -13.69
C THR A 42 4.18 9.35 -12.57
N MET A 43 4.12 8.83 -11.36
CA MET A 43 4.01 9.62 -10.13
C MET A 43 5.17 9.23 -9.22
N THR A 44 5.71 10.21 -8.50
CA THR A 44 6.82 10.00 -7.57
C THR A 44 6.37 10.29 -6.15
N HIS A 45 6.67 9.39 -5.22
CA HIS A 45 6.43 9.59 -3.80
C HIS A 45 7.66 9.16 -3.00
N THR A 46 8.10 10.03 -2.08
CA THR A 46 9.20 9.75 -1.17
C THR A 46 8.65 9.29 0.16
N LEU A 47 8.97 8.05 0.55
CA LEU A 47 8.62 7.52 1.86
C LEU A 47 9.54 8.14 2.91
N GLN A 48 8.96 8.81 3.90
CA GLN A 48 9.70 9.42 5.01
C GLN A 48 9.50 8.61 6.28
N ASN A 49 10.49 8.68 7.19
CA ASN A 49 10.41 8.09 8.53
C ASN A 49 10.04 6.59 8.54
N VAL A 50 10.64 5.81 7.62
CA VAL A 50 10.38 4.38 7.51
C VAL A 50 11.11 3.64 8.63
N HIS A 51 10.38 3.36 9.71
CA HIS A 51 10.92 2.69 10.91
C HIS A 51 10.47 1.24 11.08
N HIS A 52 9.47 0.81 10.30
CA HIS A 52 8.89 -0.52 10.34
C HIS A 52 8.92 -1.16 8.94
N SER A 53 9.10 -2.48 8.90
CA SER A 53 8.83 -3.24 7.68
C SER A 53 7.36 -3.04 7.29
N SER A 54 7.11 -2.84 6.00
CA SER A 54 5.80 -2.44 5.48
C SER A 54 5.59 -3.00 4.07
N TYR A 55 4.36 -3.01 3.61
CA TYR A 55 4.05 -3.22 2.19
C TYR A 55 3.44 -1.96 1.59
N LEU A 56 3.61 -1.83 0.28
CA LEU A 56 3.03 -0.80 -0.55
C LEU A 56 2.22 -1.44 -1.66
N ARG A 57 1.06 -0.86 -1.96
CA ARG A 57 0.20 -1.31 -3.06
C ARG A 57 -0.36 -0.10 -3.80
N VAL A 58 -0.35 -0.16 -5.13
CA VAL A 58 -1.04 0.84 -5.95
C VAL A 58 -2.45 0.35 -6.22
N ARG A 59 -3.42 1.25 -6.01
CA ARG A 59 -4.81 1.10 -6.42
C ARG A 59 -5.20 2.23 -7.37
N GLY A 60 -6.07 1.96 -8.33
CA GLY A 60 -6.78 3.04 -9.01
C GLY A 60 -8.16 2.62 -9.47
N THR A 61 -8.91 3.63 -9.90
CA THR A 61 -10.24 3.51 -10.47
C THR A 61 -10.34 4.39 -11.72
N ASN A 62 -11.25 4.05 -12.63
CA ASN A 62 -11.65 4.92 -13.75
C ASN A 62 -12.73 5.94 -13.36
N THR A 63 -13.21 5.92 -12.11
CA THR A 63 -14.22 6.84 -11.59
C THR A 63 -13.61 7.89 -10.65
N SER A 64 -14.45 8.77 -10.10
CA SER A 64 -14.07 9.68 -9.01
C SER A 64 -14.33 9.10 -7.63
N GLU A 65 -14.73 7.83 -7.53
CA GLU A 65 -14.95 7.19 -6.24
C GLU A 65 -13.65 7.03 -5.48
N LEU A 66 -13.69 7.35 -4.19
CA LEU A 66 -12.50 7.32 -3.34
C LEU A 66 -12.26 5.91 -2.79
N GLU A 67 -13.34 5.18 -2.53
CA GLU A 67 -13.34 3.83 -1.99
C GLU A 67 -14.45 3.02 -2.67
N PRO A 68 -14.23 1.72 -2.97
CA PRO A 68 -15.23 0.90 -3.61
C PRO A 68 -16.45 0.73 -2.70
N ALA A 69 -17.63 1.00 -3.24
CA ALA A 69 -18.90 0.69 -2.60
C ALA A 69 -19.42 -0.69 -3.03
N ASN A 70 -20.55 -1.12 -2.46
CA ASN A 70 -21.25 -2.29 -2.97
C ASN A 70 -21.99 -1.91 -4.27
N ASP A 71 -21.71 -2.63 -5.34
CA ASP A 71 -22.37 -2.44 -6.64
C ASP A 71 -23.90 -2.63 -6.54
N PRO A 72 -24.71 -1.69 -7.06
CA PRO A 72 -26.12 -1.90 -7.28
C PRO A 72 -26.39 -3.10 -8.20
N LYS A 73 -27.48 -3.82 -7.93
CA LYS A 73 -27.87 -4.97 -8.75
C LYS A 73 -28.13 -4.55 -10.20
N GLY A 74 -27.41 -5.16 -11.14
CA GLY A 74 -27.59 -4.92 -12.57
C GLY A 74 -26.75 -3.76 -13.13
N GLU A 75 -25.82 -3.23 -12.35
CA GLU A 75 -24.83 -2.28 -12.83
C GLU A 75 -23.93 -2.89 -13.92
N ASN A 76 -23.48 -2.05 -14.85
CA ASN A 76 -22.48 -2.43 -15.84
C ASN A 76 -21.09 -2.38 -15.20
N PRO A 77 -20.37 -3.52 -15.06
CA PRO A 77 -19.08 -3.58 -14.37
C PRO A 77 -17.97 -2.79 -15.07
N TRP A 78 -18.14 -2.41 -16.33
CA TRP A 78 -17.16 -1.60 -17.06
C TRP A 78 -17.18 -0.11 -16.65
N ASN A 79 -18.21 0.33 -15.93
CA ASN A 79 -18.34 1.71 -15.51
C ASN A 79 -17.53 2.01 -14.24
N ASP A 80 -17.32 1.01 -13.37
CA ASP A 80 -16.54 1.14 -12.13
C ASP A 80 -15.42 0.08 -12.05
N LEU A 81 -14.35 0.33 -12.81
CA LEU A 81 -13.19 -0.54 -12.87
C LEU A 81 -12.18 -0.16 -11.79
N TRP A 82 -11.94 -1.08 -10.89
CA TRP A 82 -10.84 -1.00 -9.92
C TRP A 82 -9.68 -1.88 -10.33
N PHE A 83 -8.46 -1.38 -10.19
CA PHE A 83 -7.25 -2.17 -10.34
C PHE A 83 -6.38 -2.09 -9.10
N TYR A 84 -5.68 -3.19 -8.84
CA TYR A 84 -4.77 -3.33 -7.72
C TYR A 84 -3.49 -4.00 -8.18
N ALA A 85 -2.37 -3.30 -8.10
CA ALA A 85 -1.06 -3.91 -8.32
C ALA A 85 -0.76 -4.94 -7.22
N ASN A 86 0.09 -5.93 -7.47
CA ASN A 86 0.57 -6.78 -6.38
C ASN A 86 1.39 -5.95 -5.38
N PRO A 87 1.34 -6.26 -4.08
CA PRO A 87 2.10 -5.48 -3.09
C PRO A 87 3.61 -5.63 -3.30
N ALA A 88 4.32 -4.52 -3.13
CA ALA A 88 5.76 -4.48 -2.96
C ALA A 88 6.09 -4.42 -1.46
N PHE A 89 7.14 -5.12 -1.02
CA PHE A 89 7.50 -5.22 0.39
C PHE A 89 8.79 -4.46 0.68
N ILE A 90 8.81 -3.77 1.82
CA ILE A 90 9.96 -3.08 2.39
C ILE A 90 10.33 -3.78 3.69
N GLU A 91 11.55 -4.25 3.78
CA GLU A 91 12.10 -4.86 4.99
C GLU A 91 13.09 -3.90 5.66
N ILE A 92 12.84 -3.56 6.92
CA ILE A 92 13.81 -2.83 7.74
C ILE A 92 14.70 -3.83 8.46
N ARG A 93 15.94 -3.97 7.97
CA ARG A 93 16.95 -4.78 8.65
C ARG A 93 17.62 -3.94 9.74
N ARG A 94 17.43 -4.34 11.00
CA ARG A 94 18.28 -3.83 12.08
C ARG A 94 19.67 -4.44 11.94
N CYS A 95 20.70 -3.61 11.97
CA CYS A 95 22.04 -4.09 12.22
C CYS A 95 22.08 -4.61 13.67
N GLY A 96 22.39 -5.89 13.87
CA GLY A 96 22.40 -6.49 15.20
C GLY A 96 23.47 -5.86 16.10
N SER A 97 23.11 -5.57 17.35
CA SER A 97 24.06 -5.26 18.42
C SER A 97 24.91 -6.50 18.70
N LEU A 98 26.09 -6.58 18.08
CA LEU A 98 27.13 -7.52 18.46
C LEU A 98 27.84 -6.98 19.71
N PHE A 99 27.25 -7.22 20.88
CA PHE A 99 28.00 -7.29 22.13
C PHE A 99 27.48 -8.47 22.94
N PRO A 100 28.14 -9.64 22.90
CA PRO A 100 28.04 -10.57 24.01
C PRO A 100 28.64 -9.87 25.24
N SER A 101 27.84 -9.65 26.27
CA SER A 101 28.37 -9.23 27.57
C SER A 101 29.25 -10.38 28.08
N ALA A 102 30.56 -10.18 28.02
CA ALA A 102 31.52 -11.00 28.72
C ALA A 102 31.56 -10.53 30.18
N LEU A 103 31.46 -11.49 31.12
CA LEU A 103 31.68 -11.40 32.58
C LEU A 103 30.51 -10.70 33.34
N SER A 104 30.05 -11.17 34.50
CA SER A 104 30.68 -11.90 35.61
C SER A 104 29.86 -13.09 36.12
#